data_AF-A0A359E7G8-F1
#
_entry.id   AF-A0A359E7G8-F1
#
_cell.length_a   1.000
_cell.length_b   1.000
_cell.length_c   1.000
_cell.angle_alpha   90.00
_cell.angle_beta   90.00
_cell.angle_gamma   90.00
#
_symmetry.space_group_name_H-M   'P 1'
#
loop_
_entity.id
_entity.type
_entity.pdbx_description
1 polymer ?
#
loop_
_entity_poly.entity_id
_entity_poly.type
_entity_poly.pdbx_seq_one_letter_code
_entity_poly.pdbx_strand_id
1 'polypeptide(L)'
;MQEENHVFDERYSRGAAGLAGAQVEPYEIWLEDWSIERINTNNSDDKNFPVRLSGTMEDGSAINFVVTPAKPLTLQGEEGFDKKGPEEGNASYYLSFTRMDTEGTVTLDGEEFEVSGQSWMDHEWSTSALDREQEGWDWFSLQLSNGYDLMYYQLRNRDGSVSEFTVGSLIGPNGEKTTITPENVTLEVQDRWESP
;
A
#
# COMPACT_ATOMS: atom_id res chain seq x y z
N MET A 1 -26.21 4.01 -11.43
CA MET A 1 -25.83 5.08 -10.51
C MET A 1 -25.34 4.40 -9.26
N GLN A 2 -24.03 4.27 -9.14
CA GLN A 2 -23.39 3.84 -7.90
C GLN A 2 -23.36 5.12 -7.04
N GLU A 3 -24.02 5.12 -5.88
CA GLU A 3 -23.97 6.27 -4.98
C GLU A 3 -22.53 6.46 -4.50
N GLU A 4 -21.99 7.66 -4.70
CA GLU A 4 -20.64 8.07 -4.36
C GLU A 4 -20.51 8.27 -2.85
N ASN A 5 -20.21 7.19 -2.13
CA ASN A 5 -19.91 7.26 -0.70
C ASN A 5 -18.41 7.04 -0.46
N HIS A 6 -17.55 7.73 -1.23
CA HIS A 6 -16.12 7.77 -0.94
C HIS A 6 -15.85 8.88 0.07
N VAL A 7 -15.60 8.50 1.32
CA VAL A 7 -15.18 9.42 2.38
C VAL A 7 -13.66 9.48 2.39
N PHE A 8 -13.09 10.68 2.30
CA PHE A 8 -11.64 10.89 2.33
C PHE A 8 -11.28 12.19 3.05
N ASP A 9 -10.09 12.20 3.62
CA ASP A 9 -9.45 13.37 4.21
C ASP A 9 -7.95 13.33 3.86
N GLU A 10 -7.29 14.48 3.78
CA GLU A 10 -5.86 14.59 3.50
C GLU A 10 -5.19 15.63 4.41
N ARG A 11 -3.97 15.34 4.87
CA ARG A 11 -3.24 16.23 5.77
C ARG A 11 -1.76 16.33 5.40
N TYR A 12 -1.20 17.50 5.70
CA TYR A 12 0.22 17.77 5.57
C TYR A 12 0.71 18.57 6.77
N SER A 13 1.71 18.05 7.49
CA SER A 13 2.32 18.75 8.60
C SER A 13 3.84 18.58 8.62
N ARG A 14 4.51 19.54 9.25
CA ARG A 14 5.95 19.46 9.52
C ARG A 14 6.14 18.91 10.92
N GLY A 15 7.21 18.14 11.15
CA GLY A 15 7.49 17.60 12.48
C GLY A 15 7.80 18.62 13.59
N ALA A 16 7.83 19.92 13.28
CA ALA A 16 7.93 20.95 14.30
C ALA A 16 6.75 20.86 15.29
N ALA A 17 7.03 21.12 16.57
CA ALA A 17 6.06 21.00 17.66
C ALA A 17 5.44 19.59 17.86
N GLY A 18 6.02 18.55 17.25
CA GLY A 18 5.54 17.17 17.40
C GLY A 18 4.30 16.85 16.58
N LEU A 19 3.95 17.67 15.58
CA LEU A 19 2.75 17.47 14.76
C LEU A 19 2.88 16.33 13.74
N ALA A 20 4.08 15.87 13.43
CA ALA A 20 4.31 14.74 12.55
C ALA A 20 5.66 14.11 12.85
N GLY A 21 5.80 12.82 12.58
CA GLY A 21 7.08 12.16 12.72
C GLY A 21 7.02 10.65 12.51
N ALA A 22 8.20 10.05 12.64
CA ALA A 22 8.37 8.61 12.62
C ALA A 22 9.53 8.22 13.52
N GLN A 23 9.42 7.09 14.20
CA GLN A 23 10.46 6.48 15.01
C GLN A 23 10.40 4.96 14.93
N VAL A 24 11.51 4.30 15.26
CA VAL A 24 11.66 2.84 15.09
C VAL A 24 11.45 2.08 16.41
N GLU A 25 11.76 2.68 17.56
CA GLU A 25 11.63 2.01 18.86
C GLU A 25 11.08 2.98 19.94
N PRO A 26 9.82 2.77 20.38
CA PRO A 26 8.83 1.90 19.75
C PRO A 26 8.49 2.36 18.32
N TYR A 27 8.14 1.43 17.43
CA TYR A 27 7.75 1.76 16.06
C TYR A 27 6.46 2.58 16.05
N GLU A 28 6.54 3.79 15.52
CA GLU A 28 5.45 4.76 15.49
C GLU A 28 5.63 5.70 14.29
N ILE A 29 4.55 5.95 13.57
CA ILE A 29 4.44 6.99 12.55
C ILE A 29 3.19 7.80 12.87
N TRP A 30 3.28 9.13 12.88
CA TRP A 30 2.14 9.96 13.21
C TRP A 30 2.06 11.23 12.37
N LEU A 31 0.82 11.70 12.20
CA LEU A 31 0.46 12.97 11.59
C LEU A 31 -0.76 13.52 12.35
N GLU A 32 -0.51 14.50 13.21
CA GLU A 32 -1.47 15.05 14.16
C GLU A 32 -2.07 13.95 15.06
N ASP A 33 -3.35 13.64 14.90
CA ASP A 33 -4.07 12.59 15.63
C ASP A 33 -4.16 11.28 14.84
N TRP A 34 -3.58 11.20 13.63
CA TRP A 34 -3.48 9.96 12.87
C TRP A 34 -2.18 9.24 13.23
N SER A 35 -2.26 7.93 13.46
CA SER A 35 -1.08 7.14 13.84
C SER A 35 -1.06 5.71 13.32
N ILE A 36 0.16 5.19 13.19
CA ILE A 36 0.48 3.78 13.06
C ILE A 36 1.42 3.43 14.23
N GLU A 37 0.98 2.62 15.17
CA GLU A 37 1.68 2.36 16.44
C GLU A 37 1.87 0.86 16.69
N ARG A 38 3.08 0.41 17.04
CA ARG A 38 3.29 -1.00 17.42
C ARG A 38 2.52 -1.37 18.69
N ILE A 39 1.75 -2.45 18.61
CA ILE A 39 1.09 -3.07 19.76
C ILE A 39 1.98 -4.20 20.30
N ASN A 40 2.14 -4.28 21.63
CA ASN A 40 2.88 -5.32 22.34
C ASN A 40 4.41 -5.31 22.07
N THR A 41 5.10 -4.31 22.61
CA THR A 41 6.57 -4.15 22.52
C THR A 41 7.40 -5.20 23.27
N ASN A 42 6.75 -6.14 23.98
CA ASN A 42 7.44 -7.13 24.81
C ASN A 42 8.11 -8.27 24.01
N ASN A 43 7.80 -8.42 22.72
CA ASN A 43 8.47 -9.35 21.81
C ASN A 43 8.96 -8.56 20.58
N SER A 44 10.23 -8.16 20.60
CA SER A 44 10.90 -7.56 19.45
C SER A 44 11.13 -8.65 18.39
N ASP A 45 10.15 -8.91 17.53
CA ASP A 45 10.47 -9.43 16.21
C ASP A 45 10.86 -8.25 15.28
N ASP A 46 11.65 -8.55 14.25
CA ASP A 46 12.16 -7.57 13.28
C ASP A 46 11.07 -7.01 12.35
N LYS A 47 9.80 -7.37 12.59
CA LYS A 47 8.68 -7.05 11.68
C LYS A 47 7.91 -5.80 12.13
N ASN A 48 8.06 -5.34 13.37
CA ASN A 48 7.33 -4.19 13.92
C ASN A 48 5.80 -4.35 13.95
N PHE A 49 5.28 -5.58 13.86
CA PHE A 49 3.85 -5.90 13.93
C PHE A 49 3.53 -6.70 15.21
N PRO A 50 2.25 -6.77 15.65
CA PRO A 50 1.09 -6.05 15.11
C PRO A 50 1.17 -4.53 15.35
N VAL A 51 0.44 -3.76 14.54
CA VAL A 51 0.29 -2.31 14.73
C VAL A 51 -1.17 -1.91 14.84
N ARG A 52 -1.43 -0.80 15.54
CA ARG A 52 -2.69 -0.07 15.51
C ARG A 52 -2.61 0.98 14.42
N LEU A 53 -3.61 1.06 13.55
CA LEU A 53 -3.85 2.21 12.68
C LEU A 53 -5.02 2.99 13.26
N SER A 54 -4.84 4.28 13.48
CA SER A 54 -5.91 5.17 13.95
C SER A 54 -5.96 6.45 13.15
N GLY A 55 -7.16 6.95 12.88
CA GLY A 55 -7.35 8.23 12.22
C GLY A 55 -8.80 8.67 12.29
N THR A 56 -9.01 9.96 12.56
CA THR A 56 -10.33 10.61 12.58
C THR A 56 -10.35 11.70 11.51
N MET A 57 -11.37 11.70 10.66
CA MET A 57 -11.60 12.67 9.60
C MET A 57 -12.37 13.89 10.13
N GLU A 58 -12.35 15.01 9.39
CA GLU A 58 -13.04 16.24 9.80
C GLU A 58 -14.56 16.08 10.01
N ASP A 59 -15.20 15.18 9.27
CA ASP A 59 -16.64 14.90 9.35
C ASP A 59 -17.01 13.97 10.53
N GLY A 60 -16.02 13.49 11.28
CA GLY A 60 -16.19 12.56 12.39
C GLY A 60 -16.12 11.09 11.99
N SER A 61 -15.98 10.78 10.70
CA SER A 61 -15.66 9.42 10.25
C SER A 61 -14.29 9.00 10.79
N ALA A 62 -14.13 7.73 11.16
CA ALA A 62 -12.88 7.28 11.79
C ALA A 62 -12.57 5.81 11.52
N ILE A 63 -11.30 5.47 11.61
CA ILE A 63 -10.81 4.09 11.63
C ILE A 63 -9.98 3.84 12.88
N ASN A 64 -10.11 2.64 13.43
CA ASN A 64 -9.24 2.15 14.49
C ASN A 64 -9.06 0.64 14.31
N PHE A 65 -7.93 0.24 13.72
CA PHE A 65 -7.66 -1.15 13.35
C PHE A 65 -6.42 -1.69 14.03
N VAL A 66 -6.45 -2.97 14.37
CA VAL A 66 -5.26 -3.78 14.60
C VAL A 66 -4.98 -4.58 13.35
N VAL A 67 -3.75 -4.50 12.84
CA VAL A 67 -3.31 -5.29 11.68
C VAL A 67 -2.14 -6.19 12.02
N THR A 68 -2.23 -7.44 11.56
CA THR A 68 -1.23 -8.48 11.80
C THR A 68 -0.88 -9.19 10.49
N PRO A 69 0.40 -9.26 10.08
CA PRO A 69 0.80 -10.03 8.90
C PRO A 69 0.39 -11.51 9.00
N ALA A 70 -0.37 -11.97 8.02
CA ALA A 70 -0.77 -13.37 7.86
C ALA A 70 0.13 -14.13 6.87
N LYS A 71 1.01 -13.41 6.17
CA LYS A 71 2.02 -13.95 5.25
C LYS A 71 3.42 -13.36 5.50
N PRO A 72 4.48 -14.06 5.05
CA PRO A 72 5.84 -13.50 5.06
C PRO A 72 5.94 -12.18 4.28
N LEU A 73 6.91 -11.36 4.67
CA LEU A 73 7.30 -10.15 3.94
C LEU A 73 7.71 -10.54 2.51
N THR A 74 7.17 -9.84 1.52
CA THR A 74 7.56 -9.98 0.12
C THR A 74 8.50 -8.85 -0.26
N LEU A 75 9.69 -9.18 -0.75
CA LEU A 75 10.59 -8.22 -1.39
C LEU A 75 10.16 -8.12 -2.86
N GLN A 76 9.72 -6.95 -3.34
CA GLN A 76 9.36 -6.76 -4.75
C GLN A 76 10.62 -6.63 -5.62
N GLY A 77 10.47 -6.60 -6.95
CA GLY A 77 11.61 -6.51 -7.88
C GLY A 77 12.68 -7.60 -7.67
N GLU A 78 13.95 -7.22 -7.73
CA GLU A 78 15.10 -8.08 -7.42
C GLU A 78 15.52 -7.85 -5.96
N GLU A 79 15.15 -8.78 -5.06
CA GLU A 79 15.47 -8.70 -3.62
C GLU A 79 15.09 -7.36 -2.94
N GLY A 80 14.00 -6.75 -3.41
CA GLY A 80 13.48 -5.48 -2.90
C GLY A 80 13.83 -4.30 -3.80
N PHE A 81 14.80 -4.43 -4.69
CA PHE A 81 15.16 -3.38 -5.66
C PHE A 81 14.26 -3.47 -6.90
N ASP A 82 13.38 -2.48 -7.06
CA ASP A 82 12.39 -2.40 -8.14
C ASP A 82 12.72 -1.26 -9.11
N LYS A 83 13.18 -1.60 -10.33
CA LYS A 83 13.61 -0.63 -11.34
C LYS A 83 12.41 -0.11 -12.12
N LYS A 84 12.24 1.22 -12.11
CA LYS A 84 11.08 1.92 -12.71
C LYS A 84 11.43 2.77 -13.95
N GLY A 85 12.71 2.85 -14.32
CA GLY A 85 13.17 3.61 -15.48
C GLY A 85 14.62 3.28 -15.85
N PRO A 86 15.12 3.79 -17.00
CA PRO A 86 16.43 3.40 -17.52
C PRO A 86 17.60 4.02 -16.76
N GLU A 87 17.41 5.25 -16.24
CA GLU A 87 18.43 6.05 -15.59
C GLU A 87 18.83 5.51 -14.21
N GLU A 88 20.07 5.82 -13.81
CA GLU A 88 20.55 5.53 -12.45
C GLU A 88 19.70 6.28 -11.43
N GLY A 89 19.20 5.56 -10.42
CA GLY A 89 18.30 6.11 -9.41
C GLY A 89 16.82 6.01 -9.73
N ASN A 90 16.41 5.65 -10.95
CA ASN A 90 15.00 5.34 -11.28
C ASN A 90 14.62 3.94 -10.78
N ALA A 91 14.70 3.77 -9.47
CA ALA A 91 14.36 2.54 -8.77
C ALA A 91 13.92 2.87 -7.33
N SER A 92 13.14 1.95 -6.77
CA SER A 92 12.70 2.00 -5.38
C SER A 92 13.15 0.75 -4.65
N TYR A 93 13.34 0.87 -3.34
CA TYR A 93 13.20 -0.28 -2.47
C TYR A 93 11.73 -0.48 -2.16
N TYR A 94 11.21 -1.67 -2.44
CA TYR A 94 9.78 -1.93 -2.41
C TYR A 94 9.47 -3.28 -1.73
N LEU A 95 8.71 -3.20 -0.65
CA LEU A 95 8.35 -4.31 0.22
C LEU A 95 6.84 -4.36 0.40
N SER A 96 6.28 -5.57 0.54
CA SER A 96 4.85 -5.73 0.80
C SER A 96 4.57 -6.79 1.86
N PHE A 97 3.59 -6.53 2.72
CA PHE A 97 2.82 -7.58 3.39
C PHE A 97 1.54 -7.81 2.61
N THR A 98 1.50 -8.88 1.83
CA THR A 98 0.42 -9.13 0.86
C THR A 98 -0.88 -9.56 1.50
N ARG A 99 -0.84 -10.01 2.76
CA ARG A 99 -2.01 -10.36 3.58
C ARG A 99 -1.79 -9.97 5.03
N MET A 100 -2.74 -9.20 5.55
CA MET A 100 -2.76 -8.79 6.94
C MET A 100 -4.15 -9.00 7.51
N ASP A 101 -4.27 -9.84 8.53
CA ASP A 101 -5.49 -9.96 9.32
C ASP A 101 -5.77 -8.60 9.94
N THR A 102 -6.96 -8.06 9.66
CA THR A 102 -7.39 -6.73 10.09
C THR A 102 -8.66 -6.85 10.89
N GLU A 103 -8.66 -6.28 12.09
CA GLU A 103 -9.82 -6.23 12.99
C GLU A 103 -9.91 -4.86 13.67
N GLY A 104 -11.11 -4.39 13.95
CA GLY A 104 -11.30 -3.14 14.69
C GLY A 104 -12.61 -2.47 14.34
N THR A 105 -12.62 -1.14 14.34
CA THR A 105 -13.85 -0.35 14.15
C THR A 105 -13.73 0.68 13.04
N VAL A 106 -14.86 0.89 12.37
CA VAL A 106 -15.10 2.02 11.46
C VAL A 106 -16.23 2.86 12.06
N THR A 107 -16.04 4.17 12.12
CA THR A 107 -17.11 5.12 12.48
C THR A 107 -17.59 5.83 11.23
N LEU A 108 -18.91 5.83 11.00
CA LEU A 108 -19.59 6.55 9.92
C LEU A 108 -20.89 7.13 10.46
N ASP A 109 -21.21 8.38 10.12
CA ASP A 109 -22.43 9.08 10.55
C ASP A 109 -22.67 9.05 12.09
N GLY A 110 -21.59 8.99 12.87
CA GLY A 110 -21.63 8.90 14.33
C GLY A 110 -21.97 7.51 14.90
N GLU A 111 -22.10 6.49 14.05
CA GLU A 111 -22.27 5.09 14.45
C GLU A 111 -20.95 4.32 14.29
N GLU A 112 -20.63 3.46 15.25
CA GLU A 112 -19.43 2.61 15.23
C GLU A 112 -19.79 1.18 14.82
N PHE A 113 -19.00 0.62 13.88
CA PHE A 113 -19.17 -0.72 13.33
C PHE A 113 -17.92 -1.56 13.59
N GLU A 114 -18.09 -2.71 14.23
CA GLU A 114 -17.04 -3.73 14.32
C GLU A 114 -16.86 -4.42 12.96
N VAL A 115 -15.62 -4.47 12.48
CA VAL A 115 -15.27 -5.04 11.18
C VAL A 115 -14.06 -5.96 11.28
N SER A 116 -14.00 -6.92 10.36
CA SER A 116 -12.81 -7.74 10.15
C SER A 116 -12.61 -8.03 8.66
N GLY A 117 -11.37 -8.28 8.27
CA GLY A 117 -11.03 -8.51 6.87
C GLY A 117 -9.54 -8.75 6.63
N GLN A 118 -9.13 -8.51 5.39
CA GLN A 118 -7.75 -8.61 4.95
C GLN A 118 -7.30 -7.27 4.38
N SER A 119 -6.13 -6.81 4.81
CA SER A 119 -5.46 -5.64 4.25
C SER A 119 -4.20 -6.03 3.48
N TRP A 120 -3.72 -5.10 2.67
CA TRP A 120 -2.43 -5.14 1.98
C TRP A 120 -1.62 -3.93 2.44
N MET A 121 -0.33 -4.12 2.73
CA MET A 121 0.59 -3.03 3.01
C MET A 121 1.73 -3.04 2.00
N ASP A 122 2.04 -1.85 1.50
CA ASP A 122 3.22 -1.53 0.71
C ASP A 122 4.10 -0.54 1.46
N HIS A 123 5.41 -0.78 1.46
CA HIS A 123 6.42 0.16 1.91
C HIS A 123 7.41 0.36 0.76
N GLU A 124 7.39 1.57 0.21
CA GLU A 124 8.25 1.95 -0.91
C GLU A 124 9.03 3.24 -0.59
N TRP A 125 10.33 3.25 -0.87
CA TRP A 125 11.15 4.46 -0.77
C TRP A 125 12.18 4.52 -1.90
N SER A 126 12.42 5.73 -2.40
CA SER A 126 13.34 6.01 -3.50
C SER A 126 14.00 7.39 -3.32
N THR A 127 14.99 7.67 -4.16
CA THR A 127 15.60 9.00 -4.30
C THR A 127 15.23 9.70 -5.61
N SER A 128 14.41 9.07 -6.46
CA SER A 128 13.94 9.59 -7.75
C SER A 128 12.43 9.48 -7.87
N ALA A 129 11.84 10.43 -8.59
CA ALA A 129 10.45 10.35 -9.01
C ALA A 129 10.32 9.44 -10.26
N LEU A 130 9.10 9.27 -10.77
CA LEU A 130 8.87 8.66 -12.08
C LEU A 130 9.62 9.41 -13.18
N ASP A 131 9.94 8.67 -14.24
CA ASP A 131 10.65 9.22 -15.40
C ASP A 131 9.84 10.34 -16.07
N ARG A 132 10.51 11.31 -16.70
CA ARG A 132 9.82 12.43 -17.38
C ARG A 132 8.93 11.95 -18.52
N GLU A 133 9.27 10.85 -19.16
CA GLU A 133 8.50 10.25 -20.24
C GLU A 133 7.26 9.48 -19.73
N GLN A 134 7.15 9.26 -18.41
CA GLN A 134 6.01 8.58 -17.79
C GLN A 134 4.91 9.60 -17.45
N GLU A 135 3.68 9.28 -17.85
CA GLU A 135 2.47 10.06 -17.53
C GLU A 135 1.87 9.65 -16.19
N GLY A 136 1.99 8.37 -15.82
CA GLY A 136 1.48 7.83 -14.58
C GLY A 136 1.53 6.32 -14.54
N TRP A 137 0.79 5.72 -13.62
CA TRP A 137 0.74 4.27 -13.46
C TRP A 137 -0.67 3.76 -13.17
N ASP A 138 -0.91 2.51 -13.52
CA ASP A 138 -2.03 1.70 -13.02
C ASP A 138 -1.43 0.72 -12.03
N TRP A 139 -1.96 0.64 -10.81
CA TRP A 139 -1.54 -0.35 -9.82
C TRP A 139 -2.75 -1.06 -9.26
N PHE A 140 -2.66 -2.37 -9.13
CA PHE A 140 -3.66 -3.15 -8.40
C PHE A 140 -3.01 -4.36 -7.75
N SER A 141 -3.63 -4.78 -6.65
CA SER A 141 -3.34 -6.06 -6.01
C SER A 141 -4.61 -6.88 -5.84
N LEU A 142 -4.45 -8.21 -5.89
CA LEU A 142 -5.56 -9.16 -5.72
C LEU A 142 -5.15 -10.21 -4.70
N GLN A 143 -6.01 -10.44 -3.71
CA GLN A 143 -5.89 -11.54 -2.76
C GLN A 143 -6.85 -12.66 -3.16
N LEU A 144 -6.35 -13.69 -3.85
CA LEU A 144 -7.19 -14.78 -4.35
C LEU A 144 -7.59 -15.77 -3.25
N SER A 145 -8.76 -16.37 -3.36
CA SER A 145 -9.31 -17.26 -2.31
C SER A 145 -8.52 -18.56 -2.12
N ASN A 146 -7.70 -18.95 -3.10
CA ASN A 146 -6.78 -20.09 -3.00
C ASN A 146 -5.46 -19.76 -2.30
N GLY A 147 -5.34 -18.54 -1.75
CA GLY A 147 -4.15 -18.09 -1.03
C GLY A 147 -3.06 -17.54 -1.94
N TYR A 148 -3.25 -17.41 -3.25
CA TYR A 148 -2.33 -16.64 -4.10
C TYR A 148 -2.61 -15.16 -4.01
N ASP A 149 -1.58 -14.33 -4.12
CA ASP A 149 -1.71 -12.88 -4.19
C ASP A 149 -1.01 -12.35 -5.44
N LEU A 150 -1.64 -11.41 -6.13
CA LEU A 150 -1.09 -10.71 -7.28
C LEU A 150 -0.82 -9.26 -6.88
N MET A 151 0.34 -8.73 -7.25
CA MET A 151 0.56 -7.29 -7.40
C MET A 151 0.99 -7.05 -8.85
N TYR A 152 0.41 -6.06 -9.50
CA TYR A 152 0.84 -5.65 -10.83
C TYR A 152 0.72 -4.15 -10.95
N TYR A 153 1.74 -3.52 -11.54
CA TYR A 153 1.66 -2.14 -11.97
C TYR A 153 2.07 -1.99 -13.42
N GLN A 154 1.37 -1.11 -14.14
CA GLN A 154 1.70 -0.71 -15.50
C GLN A 154 2.12 0.74 -15.50
N LEU A 155 3.35 1.03 -15.95
CA LEU A 155 3.83 2.39 -16.15
C LEU A 155 3.43 2.86 -17.55
N ARG A 156 2.68 3.95 -17.63
CA ARG A 156 2.19 4.53 -18.89
C ARG A 156 3.12 5.64 -19.35
N ASN A 157 3.62 5.53 -20.58
CA ASN A 157 4.38 6.61 -21.21
C ASN A 157 3.43 7.66 -21.78
N ARG A 158 3.94 8.89 -21.94
CA ARG A 158 3.19 10.03 -22.52
C ARG A 158 2.71 9.82 -23.95
N ASP A 159 3.33 8.91 -24.68
CA ASP A 159 2.92 8.52 -26.04
C ASP A 159 1.81 7.44 -26.06
N GLY A 160 1.35 7.02 -24.87
CA GLY A 160 0.35 5.98 -24.68
C GLY A 160 0.90 4.56 -24.70
N SER A 161 2.22 4.37 -24.89
CA SER A 161 2.84 3.04 -24.80
C SER A 161 3.03 2.59 -23.34
N VAL A 162 3.18 1.28 -23.16
CA VAL A 162 3.53 0.69 -21.87
C VAL A 162 5.05 0.67 -21.75
N SER A 163 5.57 1.16 -20.63
CA SER A 163 6.99 1.10 -20.31
C SER A 163 7.44 -0.33 -20.04
N GLU A 164 8.65 -0.68 -20.51
CA GLU A 164 9.30 -1.98 -20.25
C GLU A 164 9.61 -2.21 -18.76
N PHE A 165 9.61 -1.16 -17.95
CA PHE A 165 9.80 -1.21 -16.49
C PHE A 165 8.50 -1.52 -15.72
N THR A 166 7.48 -2.01 -16.43
CA THR A 166 6.26 -2.56 -15.85
C THR A 166 6.56 -3.93 -15.27
N VAL A 167 6.22 -4.13 -13.99
CA VAL A 167 6.50 -5.37 -13.26
C VAL A 167 5.30 -5.76 -12.42
N GLY A 168 5.13 -7.07 -12.21
CA GLY A 168 4.27 -7.59 -11.16
C GLY A 168 4.90 -8.76 -10.42
N SER A 169 4.18 -9.28 -9.44
CA SER A 169 4.54 -10.46 -8.69
C SER A 169 3.31 -11.32 -8.39
N LEU A 170 3.47 -12.62 -8.53
CA LEU A 170 2.55 -13.63 -8.03
C LEU A 170 3.17 -14.27 -6.78
N ILE A 171 2.53 -14.10 -5.64
CA ILE A 171 2.97 -14.60 -4.34
C ILE A 171 2.10 -15.80 -3.98
N GLY A 172 2.72 -16.97 -3.86
CA GLY A 172 2.00 -18.17 -3.49
C GLY A 172 1.59 -18.22 -2.00
N PRO A 173 0.83 -19.25 -1.60
CA PRO A 173 0.31 -19.36 -0.24
C PRO A 173 1.39 -19.36 0.85
N ASN A 174 2.61 -19.81 0.53
CA ASN A 174 3.72 -19.89 1.49
C ASN A 174 4.72 -18.73 1.34
N GLY A 175 4.41 -17.72 0.52
CA GLY A 175 5.27 -16.55 0.30
C GLY A 175 6.28 -16.70 -0.84
N GLU A 176 6.22 -17.79 -1.62
CA GLU A 176 7.05 -17.94 -2.81
C GLU A 176 6.66 -16.92 -3.88
N LYS A 177 7.64 -16.13 -4.35
CA LYS A 177 7.41 -15.07 -5.33
C LYS A 177 7.81 -15.51 -6.73
N THR A 178 6.90 -15.33 -7.68
CA THR A 178 7.18 -15.42 -9.12
C THR A 178 7.05 -14.03 -9.73
N THR A 179 8.09 -13.56 -10.43
CA THR A 179 8.05 -12.29 -11.16
C THR A 179 7.13 -12.40 -12.37
N ILE A 180 6.34 -11.36 -12.60
CA ILE A 180 5.48 -11.21 -13.76
C ILE A 180 6.09 -10.11 -14.63
N THR A 181 6.39 -10.45 -15.87
CA THR A 181 6.93 -9.51 -16.86
C THR A 181 5.80 -8.98 -17.78
N PRO A 182 6.05 -7.91 -18.56
CA PRO A 182 5.05 -7.38 -19.49
C PRO A 182 4.52 -8.42 -20.49
N GLU A 183 5.28 -9.47 -20.82
CA GLU A 183 4.85 -10.55 -21.73
C GLU A 183 3.88 -11.54 -21.07
N ASN A 184 3.75 -11.53 -19.74
CA ASN A 184 2.88 -12.45 -19.01
C ASN A 184 1.47 -11.91 -18.81
N VAL A 185 1.27 -10.59 -18.96
CA VAL A 185 0.02 -9.90 -18.66
C VAL A 185 -0.39 -9.03 -19.84
N THR A 186 -1.68 -9.06 -20.16
CA THR A 186 -2.30 -8.07 -21.05
C THR A 186 -3.37 -7.35 -20.25
N LEU A 187 -3.21 -6.04 -20.09
CA LEU A 187 -4.19 -5.19 -19.42
C LEU A 187 -5.11 -4.57 -20.48
N GLU A 188 -6.39 -4.91 -20.45
CA GLU A 188 -7.38 -4.42 -21.41
C GLU A 188 -8.45 -3.59 -20.69
N VAL A 189 -8.59 -2.32 -21.10
CA VAL A 189 -9.65 -1.44 -20.61
C VAL A 189 -11.00 -1.92 -21.17
N GLN A 190 -11.87 -2.40 -20.28
CA GLN A 190 -13.20 -2.89 -20.66
C GLN A 190 -14.26 -1.79 -20.69
N ASP A 191 -14.12 -0.76 -19.84
CA ASP A 191 -15.04 0.37 -19.75
C ASP A 191 -14.30 1.61 -19.21
N ARG A 192 -14.92 2.79 -19.36
CA ARG A 192 -14.38 4.07 -18.86
C ARG A 192 -15.43 4.83 -18.06
N TRP A 193 -15.00 5.40 -16.95
CA TRP A 193 -15.77 6.38 -16.19
C TRP A 193 -15.08 7.74 -16.30
N GLU A 194 -15.88 8.78 -16.55
CA GLU A 194 -15.42 10.17 -16.58
C GLU A 194 -15.87 10.84 -15.28
N SER A 195 -14.91 11.44 -14.57
CA SER A 195 -15.21 12.23 -13.38
C SER A 195 -16.14 13.38 -13.75
N PRO A 196 -17.22 13.63 -12.97
CA PRO A 196 -18.12 14.75 -13.20
C PRO A 196 -17.44 16.12 -13.07
#